data_AF-A0A9E1WCJ9-F1
#
_entry.id   AF-A0A9E1WCJ9-F1
#
_cell.length_a   1.000
_cell.length_b   1.000
_cell.length_c   1.000
_cell.angle_alpha   90.00
_cell.angle_beta   90.00
_cell.angle_gamma   90.00
#
_symmetry.space_group_name_H-M   'P 1'
#
loop_
_entity.id
_entity.type
_entity.pdbx_description
1 polymer ?
#
loop_
_entity_poly.entity_id
_entity_poly.type
_entity_poly.pdbx_seq_one_letter_code
_entity_poly.pdbx_strand_id
1 'polypeptide(L)'
;GADFLVLQGALGVRAGPPEGYGPGTWFYEPAGARHDATQRVSDEDLIYTANIYGPLTFDSGVGTPIVAVVSWVEYVALAEAGGAKLVPNTFSNDASLLAWAPVGG
;
A
#
# COMPACT_ATOMS: atom_id res chain seq x y z
N GLY A 1 3.09 -4.52 6.92
CA GLY A 1 3.54 -3.18 7.36
C GLY A 1 3.70 -2.32 6.14
N ALA A 2 3.83 -1.01 6.27
CA ALA A 2 3.95 -0.12 5.13
C ALA A 2 4.77 1.13 5.47
N ASP A 3 5.39 1.73 4.46
CA ASP A 3 5.92 3.08 4.54
C ASP A 3 5.40 3.93 3.38
N PHE A 4 5.25 5.22 3.63
CA PHE A 4 4.60 6.17 2.74
C PHE A 4 5.43 7.43 2.59
N LEU A 5 5.41 8.04 1.40
CA LEU A 5 5.95 9.37 1.15
C LEU A 5 4.92 10.19 0.35
N VAL A 6 4.50 11.32 0.92
CA VAL A 6 3.58 12.25 0.25
C VAL A 6 4.36 13.10 -0.76
N LEU A 7 3.92 13.11 -2.01
CA LEU A 7 4.53 13.86 -3.11
C LEU A 7 3.72 15.11 -3.47
N GLN A 8 2.39 15.06 -3.36
CA GLN A 8 1.48 16.16 -3.68
C GLN A 8 0.20 16.05 -2.84
N GLY A 9 -0.45 17.19 -2.57
CA GLY A 9 -1.70 17.26 -1.85
C GLY A 9 -1.55 16.96 -0.35
N ALA A 10 -2.66 16.60 0.30
CA ALA A 10 -2.71 16.32 1.73
C ALA A 10 -3.31 14.94 2.02
N LEU A 11 -2.54 14.11 2.73
CA LEU A 11 -2.95 12.76 3.10
C LEU A 11 -3.54 12.72 4.52
N GLY A 12 -4.81 12.40 4.63
CA GLY A 12 -5.49 12.11 5.88
C GLY A 12 -5.30 10.64 6.28
N VAL A 13 -4.85 10.43 7.52
CA VAL A 13 -4.78 9.13 8.18
C VAL A 13 -5.42 9.22 9.56
N ARG A 14 -5.84 8.08 10.12
CA ARG A 14 -6.47 8.03 11.45
C ARG A 14 -5.54 8.63 12.51
N ALA A 15 -6.09 9.53 13.33
CA ALA A 15 -5.37 10.28 14.39
C ALA A 15 -4.23 11.20 13.89
N GLY A 16 -4.15 11.47 12.58
CA GLY A 16 -3.32 12.53 12.03
C GLY A 16 -3.92 13.93 12.27
N PRO A 17 -3.18 15.00 11.92
CA PRO A 17 -3.69 16.36 11.97
C PRO A 17 -4.92 16.52 11.04
N PRO A 18 -5.91 17.36 11.40
CA PRO A 18 -7.11 17.57 10.58
C PRO A 18 -6.83 18.00 9.15
N GLU A 19 -5.77 18.78 8.94
CA GLU A 19 -5.29 19.24 7.64
C GLU A 19 -4.57 18.17 6.82
N GLY A 20 -4.28 17.00 7.41
CA GLY A 20 -3.52 15.93 6.79
C GLY A 20 -2.01 16.20 6.69
N TYR A 21 -1.29 15.22 6.15
CA TYR A 21 0.14 15.29 5.93
C TYR A 21 0.43 15.76 4.51
N GLY A 22 1.16 16.88 4.40
CA GLY A 22 1.54 17.47 3.11
C GLY A 22 2.81 16.87 2.49
N PRO A 23 3.23 17.41 1.32
CA PRO A 23 4.39 16.91 0.57
C PRO A 23 5.68 16.88 1.41
N GLY A 24 6.48 15.84 1.21
CA GLY A 24 7.72 15.61 1.96
C GLY A 24 7.52 14.90 3.30
N THR A 25 6.28 14.64 3.72
CA THR A 25 6.02 13.82 4.90
C THR A 25 6.24 12.35 4.58
N TRP A 26 7.09 11.71 5.40
CA TRP A 26 7.28 10.27 5.43
C TRP A 26 6.74 9.69 6.73
N PHE A 27 6.09 8.53 6.67
CA PHE A 27 5.66 7.80 7.86
C PHE A 27 5.65 6.29 7.65
N TYR A 28 5.70 5.57 8.76
CA TYR A 28 5.77 4.11 8.82
C TYR A 28 4.61 3.54 9.63
N GLU A 29 3.97 2.52 9.08
CA GLU A 29 2.94 1.71 9.73
C GLU A 29 3.48 0.31 10.05
N PRO A 30 3.51 -0.10 11.33
CA PRO A 30 3.99 -1.42 11.71
C PRO A 30 3.07 -2.54 11.19
N ALA A 31 3.56 -3.77 11.17
CA ALA A 31 2.73 -4.93 10.90
C ALA A 31 1.54 -4.99 11.88
N GLY A 32 0.33 -5.22 11.35
CA GLY A 32 -0.90 -5.24 12.15
C GLY A 32 -1.50 -3.86 12.43
N ALA A 33 -0.92 -2.77 11.93
CA ALA A 33 -1.59 -1.47 11.94
C ALA A 33 -2.95 -1.56 11.22
N ARG A 34 -3.95 -0.90 11.79
CA ARG A 34 -5.32 -0.83 11.26
C ARG A 34 -5.75 0.63 11.19
N HIS A 35 -6.14 1.08 10.01
CA HIS A 35 -6.77 2.38 9.80
C HIS A 35 -8.11 2.21 9.07
N ASP A 36 -9.05 3.12 9.30
CA ASP A 36 -10.38 3.05 8.68
C ASP A 36 -10.40 3.73 7.29
N ALA A 37 -9.46 4.65 7.03
CA ALA A 37 -9.22 5.25 5.71
C ALA A 37 -7.82 5.87 5.60
N THR A 38 -7.26 5.78 4.38
CA THR A 38 -6.14 6.58 3.87
C THR A 38 -6.75 7.44 2.76
N GLN A 39 -6.90 8.76 2.96
CA GLN A 39 -7.77 9.59 2.10
C GLN A 39 -7.20 10.97 1.78
N ARG A 40 -7.64 11.54 0.66
CA ARG A 40 -7.43 12.95 0.33
C ARG A 40 -8.26 13.84 1.26
N VAL A 41 -7.67 14.88 1.85
CA VAL A 41 -8.36 15.85 2.72
C VAL A 41 -8.32 17.30 2.21
N SER A 42 -7.77 17.53 1.02
CA SER A 42 -7.75 18.82 0.33
C SER A 42 -8.40 18.74 -1.06
N ASP A 43 -8.53 19.89 -1.73
CA ASP A 43 -9.05 19.98 -3.10
C ASP A 43 -8.00 19.62 -4.18
N GLU A 44 -6.72 19.55 -3.80
CA GLU A 44 -5.62 19.16 -4.68
C GLU A 44 -5.54 17.65 -4.86
N ASP A 45 -5.09 17.19 -6.02
CA ASP A 45 -4.80 15.78 -6.22
C ASP A 45 -3.75 15.29 -5.22
N LEU A 46 -4.10 14.23 -4.51
CA LEU A 46 -3.22 13.54 -3.59
C LEU A 46 -2.38 12.52 -4.38
N ILE A 47 -1.05 12.70 -4.35
CA ILE A 47 -0.08 11.78 -4.93
C ILE A 47 0.87 11.35 -3.82
N TYR A 48 1.00 10.06 -3.59
CA TYR A 48 1.94 9.48 -2.65
C TYR A 48 2.46 8.14 -3.16
N THR A 49 3.64 7.75 -2.69
CA THR A 49 4.16 6.38 -2.91
C THR A 49 4.01 5.61 -1.62
N ALA A 50 3.69 4.32 -1.73
CA ALA A 50 3.67 3.40 -0.60
C ALA A 50 4.43 2.12 -0.93
N ASN A 51 5.34 1.72 -0.05
CA ASN A 51 5.90 0.38 -0.04
C ASN A 51 5.07 -0.46 0.92
N ILE A 52 4.41 -1.49 0.41
CA ILE A 52 3.58 -2.38 1.22
C ILE A 52 4.30 -3.73 1.39
N TYR A 53 4.54 -4.12 2.63
CA TYR A 53 5.18 -5.38 3.00
C TYR A 53 4.12 -6.37 3.48
N GLY A 54 3.80 -7.35 2.63
CA GLY A 54 2.71 -8.30 2.83
C GLY A 54 1.38 -7.82 2.22
N PRO A 55 0.26 -8.51 2.49
CA PRO A 55 -1.04 -8.12 1.96
C PRO A 55 -1.68 -6.98 2.75
N LEU A 56 -2.56 -6.24 2.08
CA LEU A 56 -3.61 -5.43 2.71
C LEU A 56 -4.84 -6.31 2.95
N THR A 57 -5.36 -6.27 4.17
CA THR A 57 -6.56 -7.02 4.55
C THR A 57 -7.68 -6.04 4.86
N PHE A 58 -8.83 -6.23 4.24
CA PHE A 58 -10.01 -5.40 4.43
C PHE A 58 -11.03 -6.13 5.29
N ASP A 59 -11.60 -5.42 6.26
CA ASP A 59 -12.67 -5.87 7.14
C ASP A 59 -13.78 -4.80 7.19
N SER A 60 -14.93 -5.12 7.78
CA SER A 60 -16.05 -4.18 7.96
C SER A 60 -16.10 -3.56 9.36
N GLY A 61 -15.03 -3.70 10.16
CA GLY A 61 -15.03 -3.36 11.57
C GLY A 61 -14.21 -4.34 12.43
N VAL A 62 -13.80 -3.88 13.61
CA VAL A 62 -13.09 -4.71 14.59
C VAL A 62 -13.94 -5.94 14.95
N GLY A 63 -13.36 -7.13 14.81
CA GLY A 63 -14.03 -8.40 15.11
C GLY A 63 -14.95 -8.92 13.98
N THR A 64 -15.03 -8.23 12.85
CA THR A 64 -15.76 -8.73 11.68
C THR A 64 -14.87 -9.67 10.84
N PRO A 65 -15.45 -10.58 10.04
CA PRO A 65 -14.68 -11.37 9.09
C PRO A 65 -13.94 -10.51 8.07
N ILE A 66 -12.82 -11.04 7.57
CA ILE A 66 -12.10 -10.47 6.43
C ILE A 66 -13.02 -10.51 5.20
N VAL A 67 -13.13 -9.39 4.50
CA VAL A 67 -13.97 -9.26 3.29
C VAL A 67 -13.14 -9.26 2.00
N ALA A 68 -11.87 -8.85 2.06
CA ALA A 68 -10.95 -8.91 0.93
C ALA A 68 -9.50 -8.93 1.40
N VAL A 69 -8.62 -9.47 0.55
CA VAL A 69 -7.17 -9.44 0.71
C VAL A 69 -6.58 -8.97 -0.61
N VAL A 70 -5.72 -7.95 -0.58
CA VAL A 70 -5.00 -7.44 -1.75
C VAL A 70 -3.52 -7.60 -1.51
N SER A 71 -2.88 -8.43 -2.31
CA SER A 71 -1.46 -8.73 -2.26
C SER A 71 -0.77 -8.35 -3.58
N TRP A 72 0.51 -8.68 -3.69
CA TRP A 72 1.26 -8.54 -4.93
C TRP A 72 0.64 -9.36 -6.08
N VAL A 73 -0.07 -10.45 -5.79
CA VAL A 73 -0.74 -11.29 -6.80
C VAL A 73 -1.84 -10.50 -7.49
N GLU A 74 -2.72 -9.86 -6.72
CA GLU A 74 -3.77 -8.99 -7.23
C GLU A 74 -3.19 -7.80 -8.00
N TYR A 75 -2.05 -7.25 -7.55
CA TYR A 75 -1.36 -6.17 -8.25
C TYR A 75 -0.86 -6.58 -9.64
N VAL A 76 -0.24 -7.76 -9.75
CA VAL A 76 0.22 -8.31 -11.05
C VAL A 76 -0.97 -8.55 -11.98
N ALA A 77 -2.04 -9.18 -11.47
CA ALA A 77 -3.25 -9.43 -12.25
C ALA A 77 -3.90 -8.12 -12.76
N LEU A 78 -3.92 -7.07 -11.93
CA LEU A 78 -4.43 -5.75 -12.32
C LEU A 78 -3.57 -5.12 -13.42
N ALA A 79 -2.24 -5.21 -13.31
CA ALA A 79 -1.33 -4.68 -14.33
C ALA A 79 -1.52 -5.40 -15.67
N GLU A 80 -1.63 -6.73 -15.65
CA GLU A 80 -1.90 -7.54 -16.85
C GLU A 80 -3.24 -7.17 -17.49
N ALA A 81 -4.32 -7.09 -16.69
CA ALA A 81 -5.64 -6.72 -17.17
C ALA A 81 -5.69 -5.30 -17.75
N GLY A 82 -4.88 -4.38 -17.19
CA GLY A 82 -4.74 -3.00 -17.68
C GLY A 82 -3.80 -2.83 -18.87
N GLY A 83 -3.14 -3.90 -19.35
CA GLY A 83 -2.11 -3.80 -20.38
C GLY A 83 -0.84 -3.05 -19.94
N ALA A 84 -0.62 -2.93 -18.63
CA ALA A 84 0.53 -2.27 -18.05
C ALA A 84 1.71 -3.25 -17.93
N LYS A 85 2.77 -3.04 -18.70
CA LYS A 85 3.99 -3.86 -18.62
C LYS A 85 4.76 -3.55 -17.34
N LEU A 86 4.80 -4.49 -16.42
CA LEU A 86 5.64 -4.42 -15.22
C LEU A 86 7.13 -4.56 -15.59
N VAL A 87 7.98 -3.82 -14.88
CA VAL A 87 9.44 -3.89 -15.02
C VAL A 87 9.97 -4.96 -14.07
N PRO A 88 10.63 -6.02 -14.57
CA PRO A 88 11.19 -7.05 -13.70
C PRO A 88 12.35 -6.49 -12.87
N ASN A 89 12.49 -6.99 -11.64
CA ASN A 89 13.67 -6.72 -10.84
C ASN A 89 14.92 -7.32 -11.54
N THR A 90 15.96 -6.51 -11.73
CA THR A 90 17.22 -6.92 -12.38
C THR A 90 18.37 -7.14 -11.39
N PHE A 91 18.13 -7.00 -10.08
CA PHE A 91 19.13 -7.25 -9.04
C PHE A 91 19.21 -8.74 -8.72
N SER A 92 20.29 -9.39 -9.14
CA SER A 92 20.48 -10.85 -9.04
C SER A 92 20.46 -11.42 -7.62
N ASN A 93 20.67 -10.58 -6.60
CA ASN A 93 20.80 -10.98 -5.20
C ASN A 93 19.69 -10.39 -4.32
N ASP A 94 18.65 -9.84 -4.93
CA ASP A 94 17.57 -9.20 -4.18
C ASP A 94 16.50 -10.23 -3.77
N ALA A 95 16.58 -10.64 -2.51
CA ALA A 95 15.59 -11.50 -1.86
C ALA A 95 14.38 -10.71 -1.31
N SER A 96 14.30 -9.39 -1.52
CA SER A 96 13.14 -8.59 -1.10
C SER A 96 11.88 -8.87 -1.94
N LEU A 97 12.02 -9.65 -3.03
CA LEU A 97 10.91 -10.33 -3.69
C LEU A 97 10.31 -11.39 -2.76
N LEU A 98 9.51 -10.93 -1.78
CA LEU A 98 8.51 -11.78 -1.11
C LEU A 98 7.46 -12.35 -2.10
N ALA A 99 7.53 -11.94 -3.37
CA ALA A 99 6.71 -12.44 -4.48
C ALA A 99 7.32 -13.66 -5.21
N TRP A 100 8.51 -14.14 -4.85
CA TRP A 100 9.08 -15.34 -5.45
C TRP A 100 9.48 -16.36 -4.38
N ALA A 101 8.49 -17.09 -3.88
CA ALA A 101 8.70 -18.49 -3.52
C ALA A 101 8.07 -19.32 -4.65
N PRO A 102 8.75 -20.34 -5.20
CA PRO A 102 8.08 -21.32 -6.02
C PRO A 102 7.00 -21.98 -5.14
N VAL A 103 5.73 -21.85 -5.51
CA VAL A 103 4.71 -22.77 -5.01
C VAL A 103 4.95 -24.09 -5.73
N GLY A 104 5.75 -24.98 -5.16
CA GLY A 104 5.88 -26.35 -5.68
C GLY A 104 7.17 -27.07 -5.31
N GLY A 105 7.00 -28.08 -4.46
CA GLY A 105 7.95 -29.13 -4.08
C GLY A 105 7.34 -29.99 -3.00
#